data_AF-A0A9E5RE20-F1
#
_entry.id   AF-A0A9E5RE20-F1
#
_cell.length_a   1.000
_cell.length_b   1.000
_cell.length_c   1.000
_cell.angle_alpha   90.00
_cell.angle_beta   90.00
_cell.angle_gamma   90.00
#
_symmetry.space_group_name_H-M   'P 1'
#
loop_
_entity.id
_entity.type
_entity.pdbx_description
1 polymer ?
#
loop_
_entity_poly.entity_id
_entity_poly.type
_entity_poly.pdbx_seq_one_letter_code
_entity_poly.pdbx_strand_id
1 'polypeptide(L)'
;MNKRRFLFVGVMLIGVLLVFSGFIASGQEPEGEPITTNATGATGVGTYVAAEAFGLPGVPASDDHPEVPVQVIILPYGIYPAMEVFSVEDFVQPEALVEGWTFEWELVNPDGDTVALLADGPVAIFQTEMEGLYELYLYATDPNGAEGEAVWEVASSTFVGAGGFSGLPIEEELNCLSSGCHADMAEDWLATGHATTFERALDGELSDHFGPDCVSCHTTGYNADPAAANGGFDDLAAEAGWTLPEALTPGTWEDFVQTHPEVAALANVQCEACHGAGYLHVTEGGRQSQMIGLGLSYGTCAQCHAEEPYLLVPQQWENSAHSIKNARAFTYPIGEDRASCVRCHSGSGFIDWANGLPEEEQTVDYQTITCAVCHDPHDVSAPDQLRVFDVVTLPDGTEIVSAGASATCMSCHNARRDAVAMAEGPANGGRFSTPHYSTAAELLNETGGYEFGFENLPTSAHGRVIDDTCTYCHMANTPPSGEPGHNEIGGHTFAMTTADGAVIAAETCTECHTYVTDSYDFEAIRDWDGDGAIETNDAELQGLRELLLVAIADAGVETLDSHPYYRFPEGMTDPVIYGAVWNHKFTEDPATAVHNMRYAVGLLQLSYRELTGEDVPGATIILGE
;
A
#
# COMPACT_ATOMS: atom_id res chain seq x y z
N MET A 1 49.06 5.00 -2.24
CA MET A 1 49.28 4.10 -1.09
C MET A 1 48.30 4.47 0.02
N ASN A 2 47.18 3.73 0.07
CA ASN A 2 46.51 3.26 1.29
C ASN A 2 46.45 4.20 2.52
N LYS A 3 45.25 4.74 2.83
CA LYS A 3 44.31 4.14 3.80
C LYS A 3 43.05 5.00 4.03
N ARG A 4 41.93 4.41 3.58
CA ARG A 4 40.51 4.55 3.98
C ARG A 4 40.28 5.01 5.43
N ARG A 5 39.34 5.96 5.59
CA ARG A 5 38.52 6.15 6.80
C ARG A 5 37.22 5.37 6.60
N PHE A 6 36.87 4.55 7.61
CA PHE A 6 35.59 3.87 7.74
C PHE A 6 34.55 4.89 8.21
N LEU A 7 33.43 4.99 7.50
CA LEU A 7 32.18 5.52 8.02
C LEU A 7 31.28 4.30 8.26
N PHE A 8 30.88 4.10 9.52
CA PHE A 8 29.88 3.11 9.91
C PHE A 8 28.51 3.66 9.50
N VAL A 9 27.91 3.10 8.45
CA VAL A 9 26.47 3.13 8.26
C VAL A 9 25.99 1.75 8.66
N GLY A 10 25.18 1.69 9.72
CA GLY A 10 24.55 0.46 10.19
C GLY A 10 23.56 0.00 9.12
N VAL A 11 23.96 -1.01 8.36
CA VAL A 11 23.05 -1.80 7.52
C VAL A 11 22.22 -2.62 8.49
N MET A 12 20.96 -2.22 8.67
CA MET A 12 19.95 -3.09 9.26
C MET A 12 19.67 -4.16 8.21
N LEU A 13 20.24 -5.35 8.44
CA LEU A 13 19.89 -6.57 7.71
C LEU A 13 18.42 -6.86 8.03
N ILE A 14 17.51 -6.42 7.17
CA ILE A 14 16.16 -6.98 7.13
C ILE A 14 16.36 -8.40 6.60
N GLY A 15 16.27 -9.38 7.51
CA GLY A 15 16.16 -10.77 7.16
C GLY A 15 14.83 -10.97 6.46
N VAL A 16 14.82 -10.84 5.13
CA VAL A 16 13.78 -11.46 4.31
C VAL A 16 13.91 -12.97 4.57
N LEU A 17 13.06 -13.46 5.47
CA LEU A 17 12.83 -14.88 5.65
C LEU A 17 12.15 -15.36 4.36
N LEU A 18 12.97 -15.78 3.40
CA LEU A 18 12.57 -16.72 2.37
C LEU A 18 12.11 -18.00 3.09
N VAL A 19 10.82 -18.08 3.42
CA VAL A 19 10.15 -19.35 3.69
C VAL A 19 9.87 -20.01 2.34
N PHE A 20 10.92 -20.33 1.59
CA PHE A 20 10.82 -21.23 0.45
C PHE A 20 11.22 -22.63 0.89
N SER A 21 10.26 -23.54 0.81
CA SER A 21 10.42 -25.00 0.79
C SER A 21 10.97 -25.65 2.07
N GLY A 22 10.16 -25.59 3.13
CA GLY A 22 10.41 -26.28 4.39
C GLY A 22 9.69 -27.62 4.59
N PHE A 23 8.86 -28.11 3.65
CA PHE A 23 8.14 -29.38 3.82
C PHE A 23 8.22 -30.30 2.58
N ILE A 24 9.42 -30.83 2.30
CA ILE A 24 9.54 -32.15 1.66
C ILE A 24 10.22 -33.10 2.64
N ALA A 25 9.59 -33.30 3.80
CA ALA A 25 10.03 -34.28 4.79
C ALA A 25 8.91 -35.14 5.37
N SER A 26 7.75 -35.21 4.70
CA SER A 26 6.81 -36.32 4.80
C SER A 26 5.95 -36.26 3.56
N GLY A 27 6.07 -37.20 2.62
CA GLY A 27 5.30 -37.22 1.37
C GLY A 27 3.82 -37.53 1.56
N GLN A 28 3.16 -36.81 2.45
CA GLN A 28 1.75 -36.88 2.76
C GLN A 28 1.29 -35.42 2.78
N GLU A 29 0.50 -35.04 1.77
CA GLU A 29 -0.15 -33.73 1.79
C GLU A 29 -1.01 -33.65 3.07
N PRO A 30 -0.97 -32.51 3.78
CA PRO A 30 -1.80 -32.31 4.96
C PRO A 30 -3.28 -32.56 4.61
N GLU A 31 -3.98 -33.26 5.50
CA GLU A 31 -5.41 -33.51 5.34
C GLU A 31 -6.17 -32.28 5.87
N GLY A 32 -6.82 -31.50 5.00
CA GLY A 32 -7.68 -30.36 5.37
C GLY A 32 -7.42 -29.10 4.53
N GLU A 33 -8.29 -28.11 4.66
CA GLU A 33 -8.06 -26.76 4.10
C GLU A 33 -7.18 -25.93 5.05
N PRO A 34 -6.32 -25.03 4.53
CA PRO A 34 -5.60 -24.08 5.38
C PRO A 34 -6.55 -23.20 6.20
N ILE A 35 -6.14 -22.86 7.41
CA ILE A 35 -6.78 -21.85 8.24
C ILE A 35 -6.72 -20.51 7.51
N THR A 36 -7.84 -19.80 7.52
CA THR A 36 -7.94 -18.41 7.07
C THR A 36 -8.56 -17.54 8.16
N THR A 37 -8.27 -16.24 8.11
CA THR A 37 -8.85 -15.24 9.02
C THR A 37 -9.39 -14.06 8.23
N ASN A 38 -10.48 -13.44 8.68
CA ASN A 38 -11.06 -12.26 8.02
C ASN A 38 -10.20 -10.99 8.09
N ALA A 39 -9.18 -10.97 8.97
CA ALA A 39 -8.30 -9.82 9.20
C ALA A 39 -9.08 -8.50 9.43
N THR A 40 -10.16 -8.57 10.20
CA THR A 40 -11.05 -7.44 10.47
C THR A 40 -11.72 -7.60 11.84
N GLY A 41 -12.31 -6.53 12.36
CA GLY A 41 -12.94 -6.49 13.70
C GLY A 41 -14.29 -7.20 13.81
N ALA A 42 -14.73 -7.88 12.75
CA ALA A 42 -15.97 -8.65 12.74
C ALA A 42 -15.76 -9.98 12.01
N THR A 43 -16.32 -11.07 12.55
CA THR A 43 -16.12 -12.41 12.01
C THR A 43 -17.32 -13.33 12.29
N GLY A 44 -17.32 -14.50 11.66
CA GLY A 44 -18.29 -15.57 11.92
C GLY A 44 -18.01 -16.28 13.24
N VAL A 45 -19.04 -16.86 13.85
CA VAL A 45 -18.85 -17.86 14.92
C VAL A 45 -18.02 -19.05 14.38
N GLY A 46 -17.07 -19.55 15.18
CA GLY A 46 -16.18 -20.64 14.79
C GLY A 46 -14.99 -20.21 13.93
N THR A 47 -14.80 -18.90 13.72
CA THR A 47 -13.72 -18.40 12.87
C THR A 47 -12.49 -18.00 13.69
N TYR A 48 -11.32 -18.27 13.13
CA TYR A 48 -10.05 -17.84 13.72
C TYR A 48 -9.87 -16.34 13.59
N VAL A 49 -9.32 -15.74 14.64
CA VAL A 49 -8.95 -14.33 14.73
C VAL A 49 -7.47 -14.26 15.05
N ALA A 50 -6.72 -13.53 14.24
CA ALA A 50 -5.30 -13.27 14.45
C ALA A 50 -5.04 -11.78 14.57
N ALA A 51 -4.20 -11.41 15.54
CA ALA A 51 -3.90 -10.02 15.89
C ALA A 51 -2.40 -9.83 16.07
N GLU A 52 -1.81 -8.88 15.35
CA GLU A 52 -0.38 -8.58 15.44
C GLU A 52 -0.13 -7.38 16.37
N ALA A 53 0.83 -7.54 17.27
CA ALA A 53 1.26 -6.49 18.17
C ALA A 53 2.17 -5.48 17.47
N PHE A 54 1.85 -4.19 17.62
CA PHE A 54 2.70 -3.12 17.13
C PHE A 54 2.91 -2.04 18.19
N GLY A 55 4.17 -1.83 18.57
CA GLY A 55 4.58 -0.76 19.47
C GLY A 55 5.25 0.38 18.72
N LEU A 56 4.77 1.60 18.93
CA LEU A 56 5.41 2.82 18.43
C LEU A 56 6.20 3.48 19.57
N PRO A 57 7.52 3.66 19.42
CA PRO A 57 8.31 4.32 20.44
C PRO A 57 7.85 5.77 20.61
N GLY A 58 7.85 6.24 21.85
CA GLY A 58 7.58 7.65 22.13
C GLY A 58 8.64 8.55 21.47
N VAL A 59 8.22 9.75 21.07
CA VAL A 59 9.11 10.77 20.55
C VAL A 59 9.40 11.78 21.67
N PRO A 60 10.66 11.95 22.11
CA PRO A 60 11.00 12.96 23.10
C PRO A 60 10.62 14.35 22.61
N ALA A 61 10.26 15.25 23.53
CA ALA A 61 10.05 16.66 23.18
C ALA A 61 11.28 17.26 22.50
N SER A 62 11.05 18.05 21.46
CA SER A 62 12.05 18.84 20.75
C SER A 62 11.58 20.28 20.61
N ASP A 63 12.46 21.17 20.12
CA ASP A 63 12.10 22.57 19.89
C ASP A 63 10.95 22.73 18.88
N ASP A 64 10.74 21.74 18.01
CA ASP A 64 9.74 21.76 16.95
C ASP A 64 8.46 20.98 17.29
N HIS A 65 8.52 20.00 18.19
CA HIS A 65 7.38 19.12 18.51
C HIS A 65 7.29 18.75 20.01
N PRO A 66 6.08 18.66 20.58
CA PRO A 66 5.87 18.18 21.95
C PRO A 66 6.26 16.71 22.08
N GLU A 67 6.40 16.25 23.32
CA GLU A 67 6.58 14.82 23.62
C GLU A 67 5.39 14.01 23.08
N VAL A 68 5.68 12.93 22.35
CA VAL A 68 4.71 11.93 21.91
C VAL A 68 4.92 10.70 22.80
N PRO A 69 3.91 10.25 23.56
CA PRO A 69 4.03 9.06 24.38
C PRO A 69 4.20 7.80 23.50
N VAL A 70 4.65 6.70 24.11
CA VAL A 70 4.56 5.37 23.50
C VAL A 70 3.11 5.11 23.10
N GLN A 71 2.91 4.58 21.89
CA GLN A 71 1.62 4.10 21.42
C GLN A 71 1.70 2.59 21.20
N VAL A 72 0.60 1.91 21.47
CA VAL A 72 0.44 0.47 21.25
C VAL A 72 -0.77 0.32 20.33
N ILE A 73 -0.62 -0.54 19.32
CA ILE A 73 -1.61 -0.76 18.28
C ILE A 73 -1.75 -2.26 18.11
N ILE A 74 -3.00 -2.71 17.96
CA ILE A 74 -3.33 -4.07 17.55
C ILE A 74 -3.74 -4.01 16.09
N LEU A 75 -3.03 -4.74 15.23
CA LEU A 75 -3.31 -4.80 13.80
C LEU A 75 -4.00 -6.13 13.46
N PRO A 76 -5.13 -6.12 12.73
CA PRO A 76 -5.72 -7.34 12.23
C PRO A 76 -4.74 -8.08 11.32
N TYR A 77 -4.43 -9.32 11.68
CA TYR A 77 -3.48 -10.15 10.94
C TYR A 77 -4.22 -11.13 10.04
N GLY A 78 -3.80 -11.24 8.78
CA GLY A 78 -4.36 -12.18 7.82
C GLY A 78 -3.57 -13.47 7.77
N ILE A 79 -4.13 -14.57 8.23
CA ILE A 79 -3.71 -15.91 7.84
C ILE A 79 -4.46 -16.26 6.55
N TYR A 80 -3.73 -16.66 5.51
CA TYR A 80 -4.28 -16.90 4.18
C TYR A 80 -3.70 -18.18 3.55
N PRO A 81 -4.33 -18.75 2.49
CA PRO A 81 -4.01 -20.10 2.01
C PRO A 81 -2.53 -20.33 1.65
N ALA A 82 -1.87 -19.36 1.01
CA ALA A 82 -0.45 -19.46 0.64
C ALA A 82 0.52 -19.57 1.85
N MET A 83 0.07 -19.31 3.09
CA MET A 83 0.90 -19.55 4.29
C MET A 83 0.96 -21.03 4.68
N GLU A 84 0.11 -21.89 4.09
CA GLU A 84 0.06 -23.33 4.36
C GLU A 84 -0.12 -23.68 5.85
N VAL A 85 -0.91 -22.87 6.58
CA VAL A 85 -1.19 -23.08 8.02
C VAL A 85 -2.42 -23.97 8.17
N PHE A 86 -2.25 -25.25 8.47
CA PHE A 86 -3.36 -26.21 8.62
C PHE A 86 -3.83 -26.42 10.08
N SER A 87 -3.02 -25.97 11.04
CA SER A 87 -3.37 -25.93 12.46
C SER A 87 -2.71 -24.72 13.12
N VAL A 88 -3.30 -24.20 14.21
CA VAL A 88 -2.70 -23.07 14.94
C VAL A 88 -1.35 -23.48 15.55
N GLU A 89 -1.17 -24.75 15.90
CA GLU A 89 0.11 -25.28 16.37
C GLU A 89 1.23 -25.23 15.31
N ASP A 90 0.88 -25.27 14.03
CA ASP A 90 1.83 -25.15 12.91
C ASP A 90 2.12 -23.69 12.55
N PHE A 91 1.38 -22.72 13.11
CA PHE A 91 1.59 -21.30 12.85
C PHE A 91 2.97 -20.85 13.36
N VAL A 92 3.81 -20.39 12.44
CA VAL A 92 5.12 -19.84 12.75
C VAL A 92 4.96 -18.35 13.06
N GLN A 93 5.22 -17.98 14.30
CA GLN A 93 5.22 -16.58 14.73
C GLN A 93 6.18 -15.73 13.87
N PRO A 94 5.73 -14.58 13.34
CA PRO A 94 6.63 -13.67 12.64
C PRO A 94 7.62 -13.02 13.62
N GLU A 95 8.66 -12.39 13.08
CA GLU A 95 9.50 -11.51 13.90
C GLU A 95 8.68 -10.32 14.39
N ALA A 96 8.99 -9.82 15.59
CA ALA A 96 8.35 -8.62 16.10
C ALA A 96 8.64 -7.42 15.17
N LEU A 97 7.60 -6.65 14.81
CA LEU A 97 7.71 -5.48 13.94
C LEU A 97 8.70 -4.43 14.46
N VAL A 98 8.96 -4.40 15.77
CA VAL A 98 9.95 -3.51 16.39
C VAL A 98 10.81 -4.30 17.37
N GLU A 99 12.13 -4.23 17.16
CA GLU A 99 13.11 -4.98 17.94
C GLU A 99 13.09 -4.54 19.43
N GLY A 100 13.17 -5.52 20.33
CA GLY A 100 13.36 -5.30 21.77
C GLY A 100 12.09 -4.98 22.57
N TRP A 101 10.92 -4.96 21.94
CA TRP A 101 9.64 -4.85 22.63
C TRP A 101 9.20 -6.17 23.25
N THR A 102 8.45 -6.09 24.34
CA THR A 102 7.77 -7.24 24.96
C THR A 102 6.27 -7.02 24.92
N PHE A 103 5.52 -8.09 24.64
CA PHE A 103 4.07 -8.07 24.48
C PHE A 103 3.41 -9.10 25.40
N GLU A 104 2.34 -8.69 26.08
CA GLU A 104 1.47 -9.55 26.89
C GLU A 104 0.03 -9.37 26.41
N TRP A 105 -0.71 -10.47 26.26
CA TRP A 105 -2.07 -10.48 25.75
C TRP A 105 -3.06 -10.96 26.81
N GLU A 106 -4.23 -10.34 26.86
CA GLU A 106 -5.37 -10.78 27.68
C GLU A 106 -6.63 -10.81 26.81
N LEU A 107 -7.35 -11.93 26.83
CA LEU A 107 -8.62 -12.08 26.13
C LEU A 107 -9.77 -12.05 27.13
N VAL A 108 -10.71 -11.14 26.92
CA VAL A 108 -11.98 -11.09 27.65
C VAL A 108 -13.08 -11.57 26.69
N ASN A 109 -13.72 -12.67 27.06
CA ASN A 109 -14.78 -13.29 26.26
C ASN A 109 -16.16 -12.70 26.59
N PRO A 110 -17.15 -12.86 25.69
CA PRO A 110 -18.54 -12.60 26.02
C PRO A 110 -19.04 -13.46 27.20
N ASP A 111 -20.07 -12.95 27.89
CA ASP A 111 -20.66 -13.63 29.04
C ASP A 111 -21.11 -15.06 28.70
N GLY A 112 -20.49 -16.05 29.36
CA GLY A 112 -20.83 -17.47 29.18
C GLY A 112 -19.82 -18.25 28.33
N ASP A 113 -18.85 -17.56 27.73
CA ASP A 113 -17.79 -18.17 26.96
C ASP A 113 -16.50 -18.40 27.78
N THR A 114 -15.68 -19.36 27.35
CA THR A 114 -14.42 -19.75 27.99
C THR A 114 -13.25 -19.93 27.00
N VAL A 115 -13.36 -19.36 25.79
CA VAL A 115 -12.27 -19.31 24.80
C VAL A 115 -10.96 -18.83 25.44
N ALA A 116 -9.85 -19.41 24.99
CA ALA A 116 -8.50 -19.03 25.39
C ALA A 116 -7.66 -18.71 24.14
N LEU A 117 -6.58 -17.97 24.34
CA LEU A 117 -5.56 -17.79 23.30
C LEU A 117 -4.96 -19.15 22.94
N LEU A 118 -4.93 -19.43 21.64
CA LEU A 118 -4.33 -20.62 21.03
C LEU A 118 -2.86 -20.39 20.71
N ALA A 119 -2.49 -19.14 20.42
CA ALA A 119 -1.12 -18.68 20.29
C ALA A 119 -0.96 -17.30 20.93
N ASP A 120 0.18 -17.07 21.55
CA ASP A 120 0.62 -15.78 22.07
C ASP A 120 2.08 -15.50 21.66
N GLY A 121 2.38 -14.23 21.39
CA GLY A 121 3.65 -13.81 20.78
C GLY A 121 3.49 -12.48 20.05
N PRO A 122 4.30 -12.21 19.02
CA PRO A 122 4.07 -11.11 18.10
C PRO A 122 2.67 -11.14 17.47
N VAL A 123 2.11 -12.34 17.23
CA VAL A 123 0.73 -12.54 16.80
C VAL A 123 -0.02 -13.38 17.82
N ALA A 124 -1.12 -12.85 18.35
CA ALA A 124 -2.08 -13.59 19.16
C ALA A 124 -3.16 -14.23 18.27
N ILE A 125 -3.56 -15.46 18.59
CA ILE A 125 -4.59 -16.20 17.84
C ILE A 125 -5.61 -16.79 18.82
N PHE A 126 -6.91 -16.64 18.50
CA PHE A 126 -8.00 -17.36 19.16
C PHE A 126 -9.08 -17.74 18.14
N GLN A 127 -9.99 -18.64 18.50
CA GLN A 127 -11.15 -19.01 17.68
C GLN A 127 -12.41 -18.60 18.42
N THR A 128 -13.35 -17.94 17.74
CA THR A 128 -14.63 -17.56 18.35
C THR A 128 -15.51 -18.79 18.50
N GLU A 129 -16.25 -18.92 19.62
CA GLU A 129 -17.14 -20.08 19.84
C GLU A 129 -18.63 -19.70 19.94
N MET A 130 -18.92 -18.41 20.14
CA MET A 130 -20.28 -17.89 20.21
C MET A 130 -20.40 -16.44 19.79
N GLU A 131 -21.63 -16.00 19.53
CA GLU A 131 -21.95 -14.61 19.25
C GLU A 131 -21.62 -13.71 20.44
N GLY A 132 -21.07 -12.53 20.14
CA GLY A 132 -20.77 -11.51 21.14
C GLY A 132 -19.51 -10.73 20.82
N LEU A 133 -19.17 -9.82 21.74
CA LEU A 133 -17.97 -9.00 21.66
C LEU A 133 -16.84 -9.64 22.47
N TYR A 134 -15.72 -9.91 21.80
CA TYR A 134 -14.47 -10.32 22.42
C TYR A 134 -13.58 -9.09 22.52
N GLU A 135 -12.96 -8.86 23.67
CA GLU A 135 -12.00 -7.77 23.85
C GLU A 135 -10.60 -8.38 23.99
N LEU A 136 -9.75 -8.12 23.01
CA LEU A 136 -8.34 -8.52 23.05
C LEU A 136 -7.50 -7.33 23.51
N TYR A 137 -6.95 -7.43 24.72
CA TYR A 137 -6.04 -6.45 25.29
C TYR A 137 -4.59 -6.81 24.95
N LEU A 138 -3.84 -5.79 24.57
CA LEU A 138 -2.40 -5.84 24.36
C LEU A 138 -1.72 -4.89 25.34
N TYR A 139 -0.83 -5.44 26.15
CA TYR A 139 0.09 -4.68 26.99
C TYR A 139 1.48 -4.77 26.38
N ALA A 140 2.12 -3.63 26.14
CA ALA A 140 3.45 -3.60 25.54
C ALA A 140 4.43 -2.77 26.37
N THR A 141 5.69 -3.19 26.37
CA THR A 141 6.79 -2.45 27.01
C THR A 141 7.94 -2.26 26.03
N ASP A 142 8.39 -1.03 25.88
CA ASP A 142 9.53 -0.68 25.04
C ASP A 142 10.88 -1.07 25.69
N PRO A 143 12.00 -1.05 24.94
CA PRO A 143 13.33 -1.36 25.50
C PRO A 143 13.79 -0.43 26.65
N ASN A 144 13.14 0.72 26.84
CA ASN A 144 13.44 1.68 27.90
C ASN A 144 12.55 1.49 29.14
N GLY A 145 11.59 0.57 29.09
CA GLY A 145 10.64 0.30 30.17
C GLY A 145 9.40 1.20 30.15
N ALA A 146 9.12 1.92 29.05
CA ALA A 146 7.86 2.62 28.87
C ALA A 146 6.76 1.65 28.47
N GLU A 147 5.62 1.74 29.16
CA GLU A 147 4.47 0.85 28.99
C GLU A 147 3.36 1.55 28.19
N GLY A 148 2.61 0.77 27.42
CA GLY A 148 1.36 1.20 26.80
C GLY A 148 0.37 0.05 26.69
N GLU A 149 -0.88 0.38 26.41
CA GLU A 149 -1.96 -0.59 26.26
C GLU A 149 -2.81 -0.27 25.03
N ALA A 150 -3.40 -1.30 24.43
CA ALA A 150 -4.41 -1.20 23.39
C ALA A 150 -5.48 -2.27 23.62
N VAL A 151 -6.69 -2.01 23.14
CA VAL A 151 -7.77 -2.99 23.09
C VAL A 151 -8.31 -3.06 21.68
N TRP A 152 -8.53 -4.28 21.20
CA TRP A 152 -9.21 -4.54 19.95
C TRP A 152 -10.50 -5.32 20.23
N GLU A 153 -11.61 -4.71 19.88
CA GLU A 153 -12.93 -5.33 19.97
C GLU A 153 -13.21 -6.12 18.69
N VAL A 154 -13.57 -7.40 18.87
CA VAL A 154 -13.90 -8.32 17.78
C VAL A 154 -15.31 -8.83 17.96
N ALA A 155 -16.19 -8.48 17.02
CA ALA A 155 -17.57 -8.97 17.00
C ALA A 155 -17.63 -10.34 16.31
N SER A 156 -18.08 -11.37 17.03
CA SER A 156 -18.44 -12.66 16.45
C SER A 156 -19.94 -12.73 16.24
N SER A 157 -20.40 -13.11 15.06
CA SER A 157 -21.81 -13.07 14.66
C SER A 157 -22.14 -14.16 13.64
N THR A 158 -23.42 -14.28 13.24
CA THR A 158 -23.83 -15.08 12.07
C THR A 158 -24.02 -14.22 10.82
N PHE A 159 -23.95 -14.86 9.64
CA PHE A 159 -24.13 -14.23 8.33
C PHE A 159 -25.62 -13.99 8.03
N VAL A 160 -25.94 -12.88 7.37
CA VAL A 160 -27.32 -12.52 6.99
C VAL A 160 -27.53 -12.31 5.49
N GLY A 161 -26.45 -12.24 4.72
CA GLY A 161 -26.44 -11.93 3.30
C GLY A 161 -26.71 -10.46 3.01
N ALA A 162 -26.47 -10.08 1.75
CA ALA A 162 -26.83 -8.75 1.25
C ALA A 162 -28.34 -8.64 0.99
N GLY A 163 -28.99 -9.70 0.52
CA GLY A 163 -30.41 -9.76 0.18
C GLY A 163 -30.79 -9.09 -1.15
N GLY A 164 -31.75 -9.64 -1.89
CA GLY A 164 -32.39 -8.94 -3.01
C GLY A 164 -31.57 -8.73 -4.30
N PHE A 165 -30.59 -9.58 -4.60
CA PHE A 165 -29.75 -9.51 -5.80
C PHE A 165 -29.74 -10.85 -6.58
N SER A 166 -29.21 -10.84 -7.81
CA SER A 166 -29.07 -12.03 -8.68
C SER A 166 -30.33 -12.90 -8.86
N GLY A 167 -31.50 -12.26 -8.91
CA GLY A 167 -32.79 -12.94 -9.13
C GLY A 167 -33.47 -13.42 -7.84
N LEU A 168 -32.86 -13.20 -6.67
CA LEU A 168 -33.47 -13.46 -5.37
C LEU A 168 -34.40 -12.31 -4.96
N PRO A 169 -35.52 -12.60 -4.28
CA PRO A 169 -36.37 -11.56 -3.73
C PRO A 169 -35.63 -10.80 -2.63
N ILE A 170 -35.99 -9.53 -2.43
CA ILE A 170 -35.68 -8.85 -1.17
C ILE A 170 -36.53 -9.55 -0.10
N GLU A 171 -35.89 -10.25 0.81
CA GLU A 171 -36.59 -10.93 1.90
C GLU A 171 -37.15 -9.92 2.93
N GLU A 172 -38.20 -10.32 3.67
CA GLU A 172 -38.70 -9.52 4.81
C GLU A 172 -37.75 -9.59 6.02
N GLU A 173 -36.77 -10.52 5.99
CA GLU A 173 -35.77 -10.75 7.01
C GLU A 173 -34.65 -9.70 6.96
N LEU A 174 -33.96 -9.50 8.10
CA LEU A 174 -32.90 -8.49 8.22
C LEU A 174 -31.65 -8.96 7.48
N ASN A 175 -31.20 -8.16 6.51
CA ASN A 175 -29.99 -8.34 5.70
C ASN A 175 -29.33 -6.97 5.45
N CYS A 176 -28.15 -6.92 4.81
CA CYS A 176 -27.42 -5.65 4.63
C CYS A 176 -28.22 -4.60 3.84
N LEU A 177 -29.04 -5.01 2.86
CA LEU A 177 -29.83 -4.11 2.03
C LEU A 177 -31.26 -3.87 2.55
N SER A 178 -31.65 -4.58 3.62
CA SER A 178 -32.97 -4.48 4.21
C SER A 178 -33.24 -3.06 4.68
N SER A 179 -34.47 -2.58 4.46
CA SER A 179 -34.91 -1.23 4.83
C SER A 179 -34.09 -0.06 4.23
N GLY A 180 -33.22 -0.32 3.23
CA GLY A 180 -32.45 0.69 2.51
C GLY A 180 -31.22 1.23 3.23
N CYS A 181 -30.62 0.48 4.17
CA CYS A 181 -29.47 0.94 4.96
C CYS A 181 -28.20 1.21 4.14
N HIS A 182 -27.85 0.33 3.21
CA HIS A 182 -26.64 0.43 2.35
C HIS A 182 -26.98 0.51 0.85
N ALA A 183 -28.16 1.01 0.52
CA ALA A 183 -28.66 1.00 -0.87
C ALA A 183 -27.82 1.84 -1.83
N ASP A 184 -27.13 2.87 -1.32
CA ASP A 184 -26.18 3.69 -2.06
C ASP A 184 -24.94 2.91 -2.48
N MET A 185 -24.32 2.18 -1.55
CA MET A 185 -23.14 1.35 -1.85
C MET A 185 -23.49 0.10 -2.66
N ALA A 186 -24.70 -0.42 -2.49
CA ALA A 186 -25.15 -1.62 -3.18
C ALA A 186 -25.25 -1.46 -4.70
N GLU A 187 -25.67 -0.28 -5.18
CA GLU A 187 -25.84 -0.05 -6.62
C GLU A 187 -24.51 -0.20 -7.35
N ASP A 188 -23.45 0.42 -6.83
CA ASP A 188 -22.12 0.37 -7.43
C ASP A 188 -21.47 -1.01 -7.22
N TRP A 189 -21.60 -1.60 -6.02
CA TRP A 189 -21.08 -2.94 -5.74
C TRP A 189 -21.70 -4.00 -6.66
N LEU A 190 -22.99 -3.92 -6.96
CA LEU A 190 -23.67 -4.86 -7.88
C LEU A 190 -23.10 -4.83 -9.30
N ALA A 191 -22.41 -3.77 -9.69
CA ALA A 191 -21.72 -3.68 -10.98
C ALA A 191 -20.33 -4.35 -10.97
N THR A 192 -19.83 -4.75 -9.80
CA THR A 192 -18.51 -5.38 -9.64
C THR A 192 -18.51 -6.85 -10.07
N GLY A 193 -17.30 -7.36 -10.36
CA GLY A 193 -17.11 -8.79 -10.59
C GLY A 193 -17.46 -9.64 -9.36
N HIS A 194 -17.17 -9.14 -8.15
CA HIS A 194 -17.44 -9.83 -6.90
C HIS A 194 -18.92 -10.15 -6.69
N ALA A 195 -19.81 -9.20 -7.02
CA ALA A 195 -21.25 -9.37 -6.86
C ALA A 195 -21.87 -10.46 -7.75
N THR A 196 -21.18 -10.89 -8.81
CA THR A 196 -21.71 -11.83 -9.81
C THR A 196 -20.81 -13.04 -10.06
N THR A 197 -19.70 -13.17 -9.31
CA THR A 197 -18.64 -14.13 -9.66
C THR A 197 -19.11 -15.58 -9.61
N PHE A 198 -19.87 -15.98 -8.61
CA PHE A 198 -20.38 -17.35 -8.46
C PHE A 198 -21.51 -17.66 -9.43
N GLU A 199 -22.38 -16.68 -9.68
CA GLU A 199 -23.42 -16.74 -10.71
C GLU A 199 -22.78 -17.05 -12.08
N ARG A 200 -21.79 -16.24 -12.47
CA ARG A 200 -21.03 -16.41 -13.71
C ARG A 200 -20.27 -17.72 -13.75
N ALA A 201 -19.72 -18.16 -12.61
CA ALA A 201 -19.04 -19.45 -12.49
C ALA A 201 -20.00 -20.61 -12.78
N LEU A 202 -21.17 -20.61 -12.14
CA LEU A 202 -22.18 -21.66 -12.31
C LEU A 202 -22.70 -21.75 -13.74
N ASP A 203 -22.86 -20.61 -14.41
CA ASP A 203 -23.27 -20.57 -15.82
C ASP A 203 -22.13 -20.88 -16.82
N GLY A 204 -20.92 -21.17 -16.32
CA GLY A 204 -19.78 -21.58 -17.14
C GLY A 204 -19.14 -20.41 -17.91
N GLU A 205 -19.27 -19.19 -17.41
CA GLU A 205 -18.71 -17.98 -18.00
C GLU A 205 -17.29 -17.66 -17.51
N LEU A 206 -16.84 -18.32 -16.45
CA LEU A 206 -15.47 -18.21 -15.92
C LEU A 206 -14.56 -19.31 -16.50
N SER A 207 -13.45 -19.61 -15.82
CA SER A 207 -12.52 -20.67 -16.22
C SER A 207 -13.17 -22.05 -16.16
N ASP A 208 -12.75 -22.94 -17.06
CA ASP A 208 -13.05 -24.38 -17.04
C ASP A 208 -12.40 -25.12 -15.85
N HIS A 209 -11.63 -24.42 -15.02
CA HIS A 209 -11.03 -24.91 -13.78
C HIS A 209 -11.87 -24.60 -12.52
N PHE A 210 -13.00 -23.90 -12.64
CA PHE A 210 -13.86 -23.64 -11.47
C PHE A 210 -14.38 -24.96 -10.87
N GLY A 211 -14.05 -25.22 -9.61
CA GLY A 211 -14.33 -26.48 -8.92
C GLY A 211 -14.68 -26.28 -7.44
N PRO A 212 -14.81 -27.37 -6.67
CA PRO A 212 -15.16 -27.32 -5.25
C PRO A 212 -14.26 -26.39 -4.42
N ASP A 213 -12.95 -26.41 -4.67
CA ASP A 213 -11.97 -25.59 -3.94
C ASP A 213 -12.17 -24.08 -4.20
N CYS A 214 -12.88 -23.70 -5.29
CA CYS A 214 -13.19 -22.31 -5.58
C CYS A 214 -14.36 -21.77 -4.75
N VAL A 215 -15.18 -22.63 -4.15
CA VAL A 215 -16.40 -22.23 -3.43
C VAL A 215 -16.07 -21.35 -2.24
N SER A 216 -14.99 -21.67 -1.49
CA SER A 216 -14.55 -20.92 -0.31
C SER A 216 -14.30 -19.44 -0.60
N CYS A 217 -13.71 -19.14 -1.76
CA CYS A 217 -13.35 -17.78 -2.17
C CYS A 217 -14.46 -17.04 -2.92
N HIS A 218 -15.47 -17.76 -3.41
CA HIS A 218 -16.51 -17.22 -4.30
C HIS A 218 -17.91 -17.22 -3.66
N THR A 219 -18.00 -17.48 -2.37
CA THR A 219 -19.24 -17.44 -1.59
C THR A 219 -19.01 -16.67 -0.30
N THR A 220 -20.09 -16.35 0.42
CA THR A 220 -20.04 -15.56 1.64
C THR A 220 -20.19 -16.44 2.87
N GLY A 221 -19.25 -16.28 3.79
CA GLY A 221 -19.28 -16.97 5.09
C GLY A 221 -18.84 -18.43 5.07
N TYR A 222 -18.19 -18.89 3.99
CA TYR A 222 -17.66 -20.24 3.92
C TYR A 222 -16.63 -20.51 5.02
N ASN A 223 -16.82 -21.58 5.80
CA ASN A 223 -15.84 -22.12 6.73
C ASN A 223 -15.71 -23.64 6.56
N ALA A 224 -14.49 -24.16 6.44
CA ALA A 224 -14.27 -25.60 6.28
C ALA A 224 -14.50 -26.40 7.57
N ASP A 225 -14.50 -25.73 8.74
CA ASP A 225 -14.76 -26.37 10.03
C ASP A 225 -16.28 -26.57 10.23
N PRO A 226 -16.78 -27.82 10.22
CA PRO A 226 -18.21 -28.08 10.43
C PRO A 226 -18.71 -27.73 11.85
N ALA A 227 -17.81 -27.37 12.77
CA ALA A 227 -18.20 -26.81 14.07
C ALA A 227 -18.52 -25.31 14.01
N ALA A 228 -18.11 -24.61 12.95
CA ALA A 228 -18.35 -23.19 12.73
C ALA A 228 -19.77 -22.91 12.25
N ALA A 229 -20.77 -23.20 13.11
CA ALA A 229 -22.18 -22.96 12.82
C ALA A 229 -22.51 -21.45 12.90
N ASN A 230 -22.23 -20.72 11.82
CA ASN A 230 -22.38 -19.28 11.70
C ASN A 230 -23.40 -18.85 10.62
N GLY A 231 -24.11 -19.81 10.04
CA GLY A 231 -25.11 -19.56 9.00
C GLY A 231 -24.48 -19.13 7.67
N GLY A 232 -23.20 -19.46 7.44
CA GLY A 232 -22.49 -19.21 6.20
C GLY A 232 -22.97 -20.09 5.04
N PHE A 233 -22.39 -19.87 3.85
CA PHE A 233 -22.76 -20.65 2.66
C PHE A 233 -22.59 -22.16 2.86
N ASP A 234 -21.51 -22.60 3.52
CA ASP A 234 -21.22 -24.02 3.78
C ASP A 234 -22.25 -24.66 4.72
N ASP A 235 -22.67 -23.94 5.77
CA ASP A 235 -23.72 -24.39 6.69
C ASP A 235 -25.05 -24.62 5.96
N LEU A 236 -25.50 -23.63 5.18
CA LEU A 236 -26.76 -23.72 4.44
C LEU A 236 -26.68 -24.78 3.34
N ALA A 237 -25.55 -24.88 2.63
CA ALA A 237 -25.33 -25.92 1.63
C ALA A 237 -25.39 -27.32 2.26
N ALA A 238 -24.75 -27.52 3.41
CA ALA A 238 -24.77 -28.78 4.13
C ALA A 238 -26.17 -29.15 4.63
N GLU A 239 -26.92 -28.19 5.19
CA GLU A 239 -28.30 -28.39 5.65
C GLU A 239 -29.23 -28.77 4.50
N ALA A 240 -29.11 -28.07 3.36
CA ALA A 240 -29.93 -28.30 2.18
C ALA A 240 -29.50 -29.53 1.37
N GLY A 241 -28.31 -30.10 1.66
CA GLY A 241 -27.71 -31.19 0.89
C GLY A 241 -27.28 -30.77 -0.52
N TRP A 242 -26.94 -29.49 -0.69
CA TRP A 242 -26.47 -28.94 -1.94
C TRP A 242 -24.99 -29.27 -2.17
N THR A 243 -24.63 -29.50 -3.42
CA THR A 243 -23.23 -29.68 -3.86
C THR A 243 -23.02 -29.00 -5.20
N LEU A 244 -21.82 -28.50 -5.45
CA LEU A 244 -21.45 -27.90 -6.74
C LEU A 244 -21.77 -28.87 -7.90
N PRO A 245 -22.55 -28.45 -8.91
CA PRO A 245 -22.87 -29.29 -10.07
C PRO A 245 -21.62 -29.68 -10.88
N GLU A 246 -21.56 -30.92 -11.38
CA GLU A 246 -20.46 -31.37 -12.24
C GLU A 246 -20.40 -30.63 -13.59
N ALA A 247 -21.54 -30.11 -14.06
CA ALA A 247 -21.66 -29.38 -15.31
C ALA A 247 -22.10 -27.94 -15.04
N LEU A 248 -21.19 -27.00 -15.28
CA LEU A 248 -21.43 -25.56 -15.19
C LEU A 248 -21.76 -25.06 -16.60
N THR A 249 -23.03 -24.71 -16.83
CA THR A 249 -23.55 -24.36 -18.17
C THR A 249 -24.62 -23.29 -18.06
N PRO A 250 -24.92 -22.54 -19.13
CA PRO A 250 -25.94 -21.49 -19.07
C PRO A 250 -27.28 -22.01 -18.53
N GLY A 251 -27.76 -21.40 -17.45
CA GLY A 251 -29.01 -21.76 -16.76
C GLY A 251 -28.80 -22.58 -15.49
N THR A 252 -27.56 -22.97 -15.15
CA THR A 252 -27.26 -23.64 -13.88
C THR A 252 -27.50 -22.69 -12.70
N TRP A 253 -27.21 -21.39 -12.84
CA TRP A 253 -27.54 -20.40 -11.80
C TRP A 253 -29.05 -20.31 -11.55
N GLU A 254 -29.84 -20.25 -12.62
CA GLU A 254 -31.31 -20.18 -12.52
C GLU A 254 -31.89 -21.42 -11.82
N ASP A 255 -31.40 -22.61 -12.13
CA ASP A 255 -31.80 -23.85 -11.46
C ASP A 255 -31.40 -23.85 -9.98
N PHE A 256 -30.20 -23.36 -9.65
CA PHE A 256 -29.72 -23.24 -8.28
C PHE A 256 -30.62 -22.32 -7.44
N VAL A 257 -30.92 -21.11 -7.93
CA VAL A 257 -31.83 -20.16 -7.27
C VAL A 257 -33.23 -20.74 -7.09
N GLN A 258 -33.74 -21.52 -8.06
CA GLN A 258 -35.07 -22.12 -7.97
C GLN A 258 -35.15 -23.28 -6.98
N THR A 259 -34.07 -24.04 -6.82
CA THR A 259 -34.05 -25.29 -6.05
C THR A 259 -33.53 -25.12 -4.64
N HIS A 260 -32.62 -24.16 -4.42
CA HIS A 260 -31.95 -23.88 -3.13
C HIS A 260 -31.79 -22.36 -2.92
N PRO A 261 -32.89 -21.58 -2.92
CA PRO A 261 -32.83 -20.12 -2.82
C PRO A 261 -32.13 -19.62 -1.56
N GLU A 262 -32.25 -20.34 -0.43
CA GLU A 262 -31.60 -20.01 0.84
C GLU A 262 -30.07 -20.13 0.76
N VAL A 263 -29.54 -21.13 0.05
CA VAL A 263 -28.09 -21.28 -0.17
C VAL A 263 -27.60 -20.24 -1.17
N ALA A 264 -28.37 -20.02 -2.23
CA ALA A 264 -28.06 -19.01 -3.25
C ALA A 264 -28.00 -17.58 -2.68
N ALA A 265 -28.68 -17.31 -1.56
CA ALA A 265 -28.63 -16.02 -0.88
C ALA A 265 -27.25 -15.66 -0.30
N LEU A 266 -26.38 -16.64 -0.08
CA LEU A 266 -24.99 -16.45 0.35
C LEU A 266 -23.97 -16.73 -0.78
N ALA A 267 -24.44 -16.91 -2.01
CA ALA A 267 -23.56 -17.02 -3.18
C ALA A 267 -22.92 -15.67 -3.55
N ASN A 268 -21.82 -15.71 -4.29
CA ASN A 268 -20.99 -14.56 -4.64
C ASN A 268 -20.21 -13.99 -3.45
N VAL A 269 -19.28 -13.08 -3.75
CA VAL A 269 -18.48 -12.35 -2.75
C VAL A 269 -19.26 -11.11 -2.35
N GLN A 270 -19.98 -11.19 -1.23
CA GLN A 270 -20.87 -10.14 -0.74
C GLN A 270 -20.20 -9.23 0.28
N CYS A 271 -20.96 -8.26 0.80
CA CYS A 271 -20.49 -7.31 1.81
C CYS A 271 -19.78 -8.03 2.98
N GLU A 272 -20.41 -9.08 3.52
CA GLU A 272 -19.92 -9.78 4.72
C GLU A 272 -18.66 -10.62 4.46
N ALA A 273 -18.28 -10.87 3.20
CA ALA A 273 -17.00 -11.51 2.88
C ALA A 273 -15.79 -10.62 3.23
N CYS A 274 -15.95 -9.30 3.13
CA CYS A 274 -14.92 -8.31 3.49
C CYS A 274 -15.17 -7.67 4.87
N HIS A 275 -16.44 -7.49 5.21
CA HIS A 275 -16.86 -6.75 6.39
C HIS A 275 -17.13 -7.66 7.61
N GLY A 276 -17.12 -8.98 7.45
CA GLY A 276 -17.46 -9.92 8.51
C GLY A 276 -18.98 -10.11 8.66
N ALA A 277 -19.37 -11.06 9.50
CA ALA A 277 -20.76 -11.45 9.72
C ALA A 277 -21.59 -10.32 10.37
N GLY A 278 -22.77 -10.03 9.81
CA GLY A 278 -23.53 -8.81 10.08
C GLY A 278 -24.76 -8.95 10.97
N TYR A 279 -25.10 -10.14 11.48
CA TYR A 279 -26.32 -10.33 12.27
C TYR A 279 -26.43 -9.41 13.50
N LEU A 280 -25.39 -9.30 14.32
CA LEU A 280 -25.40 -8.39 15.48
C LEU A 280 -25.52 -6.92 15.06
N HIS A 281 -24.88 -6.53 13.95
CA HIS A 281 -24.98 -5.18 13.38
C HIS A 281 -26.43 -4.81 13.03
N VAL A 282 -27.19 -5.73 12.41
CA VAL A 282 -28.57 -5.45 11.98
C VAL A 282 -29.61 -5.64 13.10
N THR A 283 -29.33 -6.42 14.15
CA THR A 283 -30.34 -6.81 15.17
C THR A 283 -30.21 -6.13 16.52
N GLU A 284 -29.01 -5.89 17.04
CA GLU A 284 -28.82 -5.43 18.42
C GLU A 284 -28.86 -3.89 18.57
N GLY A 285 -29.34 -3.17 17.56
CA GLY A 285 -29.54 -1.72 17.60
C GLY A 285 -28.24 -0.90 17.54
N GLY A 286 -27.11 -1.52 17.24
CA GLY A 286 -25.82 -0.87 17.10
C GLY A 286 -25.57 -0.38 15.68
N ARG A 287 -25.89 0.89 15.39
CA ARG A 287 -25.05 1.70 14.48
C ARG A 287 -23.63 1.92 15.05
N GLN A 288 -23.14 0.99 15.85
CA GLN A 288 -21.83 1.02 16.46
C GLN A 288 -20.89 0.39 15.46
N SER A 289 -19.88 1.15 15.04
CA SER A 289 -18.89 0.75 14.03
C SER A 289 -18.09 -0.50 14.41
N GLN A 290 -18.16 -0.94 15.67
CA GLN A 290 -17.44 -2.10 16.19
C GLN A 290 -18.09 -3.45 15.79
N MET A 291 -19.37 -3.45 15.37
CA MET A 291 -20.12 -4.67 15.04
C MET A 291 -20.01 -5.10 13.57
N ILE A 292 -19.21 -4.36 12.79
CA ILE A 292 -18.92 -4.67 11.39
C ILE A 292 -17.53 -4.14 11.05
N GLY A 293 -16.76 -4.88 10.25
CA GLY A 293 -15.40 -4.53 9.88
C GLY A 293 -15.34 -3.43 8.81
N LEU A 294 -14.26 -2.64 8.77
CA LEU A 294 -13.96 -1.76 7.63
C LEU A 294 -13.26 -2.50 6.48
N GLY A 295 -12.53 -3.59 6.79
CA GLY A 295 -11.87 -4.42 5.78
C GLY A 295 -10.59 -3.82 5.18
N LEU A 296 -9.96 -2.83 5.83
CA LEU A 296 -8.77 -2.15 5.27
C LEU A 296 -7.45 -2.93 5.44
N SER A 297 -7.41 -4.01 6.23
CA SER A 297 -6.23 -4.88 6.27
C SER A 297 -6.05 -5.54 4.89
N TYR A 298 -4.80 -5.70 4.45
CA TYR A 298 -4.51 -6.47 3.24
C TYR A 298 -5.01 -7.93 3.36
N GLY A 299 -5.03 -8.45 4.60
CA GLY A 299 -5.52 -9.79 4.93
C GLY A 299 -6.95 -10.02 4.47
N THR A 300 -7.80 -8.99 4.49
CA THR A 300 -9.20 -9.06 4.00
C THR A 300 -9.24 -9.55 2.55
N CYS A 301 -8.33 -9.05 1.70
CA CYS A 301 -8.24 -9.44 0.30
C CYS A 301 -7.47 -10.76 0.14
N ALA A 302 -6.43 -10.95 0.96
CA ALA A 302 -5.58 -12.13 0.91
C ALA A 302 -6.34 -13.43 1.22
N GLN A 303 -7.46 -13.38 1.94
CA GLN A 303 -8.36 -14.54 2.14
C GLN A 303 -8.61 -15.33 0.84
N CYS A 304 -8.78 -14.61 -0.28
CA CYS A 304 -9.07 -15.21 -1.58
C CYS A 304 -7.96 -14.96 -2.61
N HIS A 305 -7.22 -13.85 -2.52
CA HIS A 305 -6.25 -13.45 -3.53
C HIS A 305 -4.81 -13.92 -3.25
N ALA A 306 -4.61 -14.81 -2.27
CA ALA A 306 -3.30 -15.32 -1.86
C ALA A 306 -3.22 -16.85 -1.96
N GLU A 307 -3.02 -17.35 -3.18
CA GLU A 307 -2.94 -18.78 -3.47
C GLU A 307 -1.89 -19.04 -4.55
N GLU A 308 -0.72 -19.55 -4.15
CA GLU A 308 0.31 -19.91 -5.11
C GLU A 308 -0.09 -21.13 -5.95
N PRO A 309 0.31 -21.19 -7.25
CA PRO A 309 1.08 -20.21 -8.00
C PRO A 309 0.23 -19.17 -8.76
N TYR A 310 -1.08 -19.12 -8.53
CA TYR A 310 -2.04 -18.44 -9.42
C TYR A 310 -2.41 -17.03 -8.97
N LEU A 311 -2.48 -16.78 -7.67
CA LEU A 311 -2.92 -15.53 -7.05
C LEU A 311 -1.80 -15.02 -6.14
N LEU A 312 -0.99 -14.10 -6.69
CA LEU A 312 0.30 -13.69 -6.12
C LEU A 312 0.34 -12.24 -5.63
N VAL A 313 -0.75 -11.49 -5.82
CA VAL A 313 -0.77 -10.03 -5.60
C VAL A 313 -0.50 -9.66 -4.13
N PRO A 314 -1.12 -10.31 -3.12
CA PRO A 314 -0.80 -10.06 -1.72
C PRO A 314 0.67 -10.36 -1.37
N GLN A 315 1.24 -11.45 -1.88
CA GLN A 315 2.67 -11.78 -1.64
C GLN A 315 3.58 -10.72 -2.26
N GLN A 316 3.26 -10.25 -3.47
CA GLN A 316 4.01 -9.16 -4.10
C GLN A 316 3.89 -7.86 -3.29
N TRP A 317 2.70 -7.55 -2.77
CA TRP A 317 2.49 -6.37 -1.92
C TRP A 317 3.28 -6.47 -0.62
N GLU A 318 3.35 -7.64 0.01
CA GLU A 318 4.15 -7.88 1.22
C GLU A 318 5.64 -7.57 0.99
N ASN A 319 6.15 -7.76 -0.23
CA ASN A 319 7.51 -7.41 -0.63
C ASN A 319 7.68 -5.91 -0.99
N SER A 320 6.60 -5.13 -1.03
CA SER A 320 6.66 -3.70 -1.36
C SER A 320 6.99 -2.82 -0.15
N ALA A 321 7.49 -1.61 -0.40
CA ALA A 321 7.69 -0.63 0.68
C ALA A 321 6.37 -0.19 1.35
N HIS A 322 5.22 -0.40 0.71
CA HIS A 322 3.91 -0.06 1.25
C HIS A 322 3.45 -1.01 2.36
N SER A 323 4.02 -2.22 2.46
CA SER A 323 3.71 -3.18 3.53
C SER A 323 4.51 -2.94 4.81
N ILE A 324 5.56 -2.10 4.76
CA ILE A 324 6.50 -1.92 5.86
C ILE A 324 5.85 -1.09 6.98
N LYS A 325 5.11 -1.77 7.85
CA LYS A 325 4.32 -1.19 8.96
C LYS A 325 5.09 -0.21 9.85
N ASN A 326 6.37 -0.47 10.09
CA ASN A 326 7.25 0.36 10.93
C ASN A 326 8.03 1.44 10.14
N ALA A 327 7.80 1.56 8.82
CA ALA A 327 8.46 2.58 8.02
C ALA A 327 8.11 3.97 8.55
N ARG A 328 9.10 4.88 8.51
CA ARG A 328 8.88 6.26 8.93
C ARG A 328 7.72 6.91 8.18
N ALA A 329 7.49 6.52 6.93
CA ALA A 329 6.36 7.01 6.14
C ALA A 329 4.99 6.77 6.80
N PHE A 330 4.79 5.68 7.54
CA PHE A 330 3.47 5.39 8.16
C PHE A 330 3.42 5.71 9.65
N THR A 331 4.59 5.85 10.27
CA THR A 331 4.69 6.15 11.71
C THR A 331 4.89 7.63 12.00
N TYR A 332 5.31 8.43 11.00
CA TYR A 332 5.46 9.88 11.14
C TYR A 332 5.57 10.63 9.79
N PRO A 333 4.79 11.71 9.54
CA PRO A 333 3.86 12.38 10.45
C PRO A 333 2.41 11.91 10.24
N ILE A 334 1.82 11.33 11.29
CA ILE A 334 0.40 10.93 11.39
C ILE A 334 -0.26 11.59 12.62
N GLY A 335 -1.59 11.52 12.72
CA GLY A 335 -2.36 12.05 13.85
C GLY A 335 -2.97 13.45 13.65
N GLU A 336 -3.66 13.91 14.69
CA GLU A 336 -4.35 15.21 14.71
C GLU A 336 -3.39 16.37 14.35
N ASP A 337 -3.89 17.39 13.64
CA ASP A 337 -3.13 18.52 13.08
C ASP A 337 -2.16 18.19 11.93
N ARG A 338 -2.13 16.95 11.43
CA ARG A 338 -1.28 16.52 10.30
C ARG A 338 -2.05 16.15 9.04
N ALA A 339 -3.31 16.56 8.91
CA ALA A 339 -4.20 16.11 7.85
C ALA A 339 -3.64 16.28 6.42
N SER A 340 -2.96 17.39 6.10
CA SER A 340 -2.24 17.55 4.82
C SER A 340 -1.16 16.50 4.51
N CYS A 341 -0.73 15.74 5.52
CA CYS A 341 0.25 14.66 5.43
C CYS A 341 -0.43 13.28 5.43
N VAL A 342 -1.54 13.11 6.17
CA VAL A 342 -2.24 11.81 6.25
C VAL A 342 -2.83 11.37 4.92
N ARG A 343 -3.13 12.31 4.01
CA ARG A 343 -3.50 12.02 2.61
C ARG A 343 -2.56 11.00 1.94
N CYS A 344 -1.27 10.99 2.25
CA CYS A 344 -0.30 10.07 1.65
C CYS A 344 0.31 9.08 2.67
N HIS A 345 0.19 9.39 3.97
CA HIS A 345 0.86 8.66 5.05
C HIS A 345 -0.12 7.83 5.92
N SER A 346 -1.42 7.86 5.61
CA SER A 346 -2.47 7.00 6.16
C SER A 346 -3.38 6.50 5.04
N GLY A 347 -3.56 5.18 4.93
CA GLY A 347 -4.43 4.59 3.91
C GLY A 347 -5.88 5.08 3.98
N SER A 348 -6.45 5.20 5.18
CA SER A 348 -7.81 5.75 5.36
C SER A 348 -7.87 7.24 5.00
N GLY A 349 -6.85 8.01 5.36
CA GLY A 349 -6.76 9.43 4.98
C GLY A 349 -6.69 9.63 3.46
N PHE A 350 -5.98 8.75 2.74
CA PHE A 350 -5.98 8.73 1.28
C PHE A 350 -7.38 8.45 0.71
N ILE A 351 -8.07 7.44 1.24
CA ILE A 351 -9.42 7.06 0.79
C ILE A 351 -10.39 8.24 0.98
N ASP A 352 -10.37 8.88 2.15
CA ASP A 352 -11.20 10.04 2.44
C ASP A 352 -10.91 11.19 1.46
N TRP A 353 -9.63 11.49 1.20
CA TRP A 353 -9.24 12.48 0.20
C TRP A 353 -9.75 12.12 -1.21
N ALA A 354 -9.57 10.87 -1.64
CA ALA A 354 -10.01 10.41 -2.96
C ALA A 354 -11.54 10.49 -3.12
N ASN A 355 -12.27 10.27 -2.03
CA ASN A 355 -13.73 10.45 -1.96
C ASN A 355 -14.16 11.93 -1.86
N GLY A 356 -13.20 12.86 -1.84
CA GLY A 356 -13.45 14.30 -1.85
C GLY A 356 -13.75 14.91 -0.48
N LEU A 357 -13.44 14.21 0.62
CA LEU A 357 -13.62 14.76 1.96
C LEU A 357 -12.61 15.92 2.19
N PRO A 358 -13.07 17.01 2.83
CA PRO A 358 -12.19 18.13 3.18
C PRO A 358 -11.13 17.68 4.20
N GLU A 359 -9.97 18.34 4.20
CA GLU A 359 -8.81 17.94 4.99
C GLU A 359 -9.13 17.78 6.49
N GLU A 360 -9.97 18.63 7.06
CA GLU A 360 -10.40 18.58 8.45
C GLU A 360 -11.31 17.38 8.82
N GLU A 361 -11.85 16.67 7.83
CA GLU A 361 -12.73 15.50 8.01
C GLU A 361 -12.00 14.18 7.68
N GLN A 362 -10.76 14.23 7.18
CA GLN A 362 -9.99 13.05 6.83
C GLN A 362 -9.50 12.29 8.06
N THR A 363 -9.56 10.97 7.98
CA THR A 363 -9.08 10.05 9.01
C THR A 363 -7.56 10.18 9.18
N VAL A 364 -7.10 10.30 10.42
CA VAL A 364 -5.69 10.53 10.77
C VAL A 364 -5.00 9.32 11.39
N ASP A 365 -5.74 8.24 11.60
CA ASP A 365 -5.27 7.03 12.26
C ASP A 365 -4.16 6.34 11.45
N TYR A 366 -3.34 5.57 12.16
CA TYR A 366 -2.33 4.73 11.55
C TYR A 366 -3.00 3.72 10.60
N GLN A 367 -2.62 3.75 9.32
CA GLN A 367 -2.93 2.68 8.39
C GLN A 367 -1.92 2.67 7.24
N THR A 368 -1.35 1.51 6.93
CA THR A 368 -0.45 1.34 5.78
C THR A 368 -1.22 1.43 4.45
N ILE A 369 -0.51 1.54 3.34
CA ILE A 369 -1.12 1.57 2.00
C ILE A 369 -1.41 0.13 1.54
N THR A 370 -2.62 -0.37 1.78
CA THR A 370 -3.07 -1.73 1.42
C THR A 370 -3.87 -1.73 0.10
N CYS A 371 -4.37 -2.90 -0.31
CA CYS A 371 -5.12 -3.08 -1.56
C CYS A 371 -6.28 -2.08 -1.72
N ALA A 372 -7.11 -1.94 -0.67
CA ALA A 372 -8.31 -1.08 -0.68
C ALA A 372 -8.01 0.43 -0.73
N VAL A 373 -6.75 0.81 -0.52
CA VAL A 373 -6.30 2.20 -0.64
C VAL A 373 -6.20 2.60 -2.11
N CYS A 374 -5.71 1.72 -2.98
CA CYS A 374 -5.67 1.99 -4.43
C CYS A 374 -6.96 1.58 -5.13
N HIS A 375 -7.55 0.44 -4.73
CA HIS A 375 -8.73 -0.14 -5.36
C HIS A 375 -9.98 0.11 -4.51
N ASP A 376 -11.06 0.61 -5.12
CA ASP A 376 -12.37 0.69 -4.49
C ASP A 376 -13.15 -0.61 -4.73
N PRO A 377 -13.35 -1.48 -3.72
CA PRO A 377 -14.08 -2.72 -3.91
C PRO A 377 -15.56 -2.52 -4.27
N HIS A 378 -16.09 -1.30 -4.20
CA HIS A 378 -17.48 -0.97 -4.48
C HIS A 378 -17.68 -0.18 -5.78
N ASP A 379 -16.63 0.35 -6.42
CA ASP A 379 -16.79 1.22 -7.59
C ASP A 379 -16.02 0.70 -8.81
N VAL A 380 -16.73 0.54 -9.94
CA VAL A 380 -16.18 0.11 -11.24
C VAL A 380 -16.06 1.24 -12.25
N SER A 381 -16.24 2.50 -11.82
CA SER A 381 -16.19 3.68 -12.68
C SER A 381 -14.83 3.87 -13.36
N ALA A 382 -13.76 3.40 -12.71
CA ALA A 382 -12.40 3.38 -13.22
C ALA A 382 -11.94 1.95 -13.56
N PRO A 383 -11.06 1.78 -14.58
CA PRO A 383 -10.38 0.51 -14.84
C PRO A 383 -9.70 -0.04 -13.59
N ASP A 384 -9.77 -1.36 -13.43
CA ASP A 384 -9.24 -2.09 -12.28
C ASP A 384 -9.74 -1.55 -10.93
N GLN A 385 -10.87 -0.84 -10.92
CA GLN A 385 -11.49 -0.23 -9.74
C GLN A 385 -10.56 0.77 -9.03
N LEU A 386 -9.68 1.47 -9.75
CA LEU A 386 -8.75 2.44 -9.14
C LEU A 386 -9.49 3.69 -8.64
N ARG A 387 -9.18 4.15 -7.41
CA ARG A 387 -9.77 5.38 -6.83
C ARG A 387 -9.39 6.65 -7.58
N VAL A 388 -8.18 6.67 -8.14
CA VAL A 388 -7.66 7.81 -8.90
C VAL A 388 -7.11 7.32 -10.23
N PHE A 389 -7.79 7.68 -11.32
CA PHE A 389 -7.45 7.24 -12.66
C PHE A 389 -7.46 8.40 -13.66
N ASP A 390 -6.53 8.37 -14.61
CA ASP A 390 -6.37 9.28 -15.75
C ASP A 390 -5.99 10.73 -15.43
N VAL A 391 -6.55 11.32 -14.39
CA VAL A 391 -6.33 12.73 -14.01
C VAL A 391 -5.98 12.84 -12.53
N VAL A 392 -4.98 13.64 -12.22
CA VAL A 392 -4.61 14.00 -10.84
C VAL A 392 -4.21 15.46 -10.76
N THR A 393 -4.69 16.16 -9.73
CA THR A 393 -4.19 17.49 -9.36
C THR A 393 -3.15 17.32 -8.26
N LEU A 394 -1.90 17.67 -8.59
CA LEU A 394 -0.81 17.71 -7.63
C LEU A 394 -1.05 18.81 -6.58
N PRO A 395 -0.46 18.71 -5.38
CA PRO A 395 -0.72 19.67 -4.30
C PRO A 395 -0.27 21.11 -4.59
N ASP A 396 0.59 21.32 -5.60
CA ASP A 396 0.98 22.64 -6.11
C ASP A 396 -0.08 23.26 -7.05
N GLY A 397 -1.13 22.51 -7.41
CA GLY A 397 -2.19 22.90 -8.33
C GLY A 397 -1.97 22.48 -9.78
N THR A 398 -0.85 21.81 -10.08
CA THR A 398 -0.57 21.27 -11.41
C THR A 398 -1.54 20.13 -11.72
N GLU A 399 -2.30 20.24 -12.80
CA GLU A 399 -3.17 19.18 -13.29
C GLU A 399 -2.41 18.31 -14.29
N ILE A 400 -2.28 17.03 -13.98
CA ILE A 400 -1.76 16.02 -14.89
C ILE A 400 -2.95 15.25 -15.46
N VAL A 401 -3.00 15.17 -16.79
CA VAL A 401 -4.04 14.46 -17.56
C VAL A 401 -3.43 13.33 -18.37
N SER A 402 -4.23 12.35 -18.78
CA SER A 402 -3.74 11.17 -19.52
C SER A 402 -2.67 10.37 -18.76
N ALA A 403 -2.75 10.36 -17.44
CA ALA A 403 -1.84 9.61 -16.58
C ALA A 403 -2.22 8.12 -16.44
N GLY A 404 -3.41 7.73 -16.91
CA GLY A 404 -3.98 6.40 -16.71
C GLY A 404 -3.90 5.96 -15.24
N ALA A 405 -3.45 4.73 -15.00
CA ALA A 405 -3.29 4.19 -13.64
C ALA A 405 -2.23 4.93 -12.79
N SER A 406 -1.26 5.60 -13.44
CA SER A 406 -0.22 6.35 -12.71
C SER A 406 -0.74 7.59 -11.99
N ALA A 407 -1.96 8.05 -12.28
CA ALA A 407 -2.63 9.07 -11.49
C ALA A 407 -2.71 8.69 -9.99
N THR A 408 -2.90 7.40 -9.69
CA THR A 408 -2.85 6.88 -8.30
C THR A 408 -1.46 7.06 -7.69
N CYS A 409 -0.38 6.71 -8.40
CA CYS A 409 0.99 6.86 -7.90
C CYS A 409 1.36 8.34 -7.65
N MET A 410 1.04 9.19 -8.62
CA MET A 410 1.32 10.64 -8.60
C MET A 410 0.57 11.38 -7.49
N SER A 411 -0.53 10.81 -6.97
CA SER A 411 -1.27 11.38 -5.85
C SER A 411 -0.43 11.47 -4.56
N CYS A 412 0.58 10.60 -4.41
CA CYS A 412 1.50 10.60 -3.26
C CYS A 412 2.94 10.96 -3.64
N HIS A 413 3.43 10.49 -4.79
CA HIS A 413 4.83 10.62 -5.21
C HIS A 413 5.12 11.95 -5.94
N ASN A 414 4.94 13.05 -5.22
CA ASN A 414 5.07 14.43 -5.73
C ASN A 414 5.80 15.37 -4.77
N ALA A 415 6.25 16.51 -5.29
CA ALA A 415 7.03 17.52 -4.58
C ALA A 415 6.22 18.35 -3.56
N ARG A 416 4.88 18.25 -3.61
CA ARG A 416 3.86 18.93 -2.77
C ARG A 416 3.80 20.46 -2.82
N ARG A 417 4.82 21.15 -3.34
CA ARG A 417 4.93 22.61 -3.25
C ARG A 417 5.28 23.18 -4.62
N ASP A 418 4.72 24.35 -4.90
CA ASP A 418 5.06 25.11 -6.11
C ASP A 418 6.47 25.74 -5.97
N ALA A 419 7.32 25.48 -6.95
CA ALA A 419 8.70 25.94 -6.97
C ALA A 419 8.81 27.48 -6.93
N VAL A 420 7.95 28.17 -7.68
CA VAL A 420 7.95 29.63 -7.78
C VAL A 420 7.52 30.25 -6.46
N ALA A 421 6.43 29.76 -5.87
CA ALA A 421 5.96 30.21 -4.56
C ALA A 421 7.01 30.00 -3.46
N MET A 422 7.75 28.89 -3.49
CA MET A 422 8.80 28.64 -2.50
C MET A 422 10.02 29.53 -2.73
N ALA A 423 10.49 29.69 -3.97
CA ALA A 423 11.67 30.50 -4.27
C ALA A 423 11.44 32.01 -4.07
N GLU A 424 10.28 32.53 -4.48
CA GLU A 424 9.98 33.97 -4.47
C GLU A 424 9.21 34.43 -3.23
N GLY A 425 8.58 33.50 -2.51
CA GLY A 425 7.83 33.75 -1.30
C GLY A 425 8.61 34.53 -0.22
N PRO A 426 9.86 34.17 0.10
CA PRO A 426 10.67 34.85 1.13
C PRO A 426 10.84 36.36 0.91
N ALA A 427 10.95 36.81 -0.34
CA ALA A 427 11.02 38.24 -0.67
C ALA A 427 9.74 39.01 -0.29
N ASN A 428 8.63 38.30 -0.16
CA ASN A 428 7.31 38.83 0.16
C ASN A 428 6.85 38.45 1.59
N GLY A 429 7.78 38.05 2.45
CA GLY A 429 7.49 37.65 3.83
C GLY A 429 6.93 36.23 3.99
N GLY A 430 6.93 35.43 2.92
CA GLY A 430 6.63 34.00 2.95
C GLY A 430 7.77 33.18 3.57
N ARG A 431 7.52 31.88 3.75
CA ARG A 431 8.53 30.91 4.21
C ARG A 431 8.99 30.05 3.04
N PHE A 432 10.27 29.70 3.03
CA PHE A 432 10.82 28.69 2.13
C PHE A 432 10.68 27.29 2.73
N SER A 433 10.36 26.31 1.88
CA SER A 433 10.60 24.90 2.15
C SER A 433 11.15 24.24 0.88
N THR A 434 12.01 23.24 1.04
CA THR A 434 12.44 22.39 -0.06
C THR A 434 11.27 21.56 -0.60
N PRO A 435 11.36 21.01 -1.83
CA PRO A 435 10.41 20.01 -2.29
C PRO A 435 10.35 18.82 -1.33
N HIS A 436 9.26 18.05 -1.39
CA HIS A 436 9.14 16.81 -0.65
C HIS A 436 10.09 15.72 -1.18
N TYR A 437 10.15 14.56 -0.50
CA TYR A 437 11.18 13.53 -0.74
C TYR A 437 11.07 12.84 -2.12
N SER A 438 9.90 12.89 -2.74
CA SER A 438 9.66 12.34 -4.08
C SER A 438 9.34 13.48 -5.02
N THR A 439 9.91 13.46 -6.22
CA THR A 439 9.59 14.42 -7.30
C THR A 439 9.30 13.71 -8.63
N ALA A 440 9.10 12.39 -8.57
CA ALA A 440 8.82 11.53 -9.71
C ALA A 440 7.66 12.03 -10.59
N ALA A 441 6.53 12.45 -9.98
CA ALA A 441 5.39 12.99 -10.73
C ALA A 441 5.80 14.21 -11.57
N GLU A 442 6.48 15.18 -10.96
CA GLU A 442 6.92 16.39 -11.63
C GLU A 442 8.00 16.11 -12.68
N LEU A 443 8.99 15.25 -12.38
CA LEU A 443 10.05 14.89 -13.32
C LEU A 443 9.48 14.21 -14.57
N LEU A 444 8.57 13.24 -14.42
CA LEU A 444 7.94 12.56 -15.56
C LEU A 444 7.01 13.47 -16.35
N ASN A 445 6.51 14.55 -15.76
CA ASN A 445 5.61 15.49 -16.43
C ASN A 445 6.27 16.81 -16.84
N GLU A 446 7.60 16.94 -16.66
CA GLU A 446 8.37 18.12 -17.05
C GLU A 446 7.93 19.39 -16.31
N THR A 447 7.57 19.26 -15.04
CA THR A 447 7.11 20.35 -14.16
C THR A 447 7.94 20.43 -12.87
N GLY A 448 7.55 21.31 -11.94
CA GLY A 448 8.06 21.33 -10.57
C GLY A 448 9.48 21.90 -10.37
N GLY A 449 10.24 22.17 -11.43
CA GLY A 449 11.52 22.87 -11.36
C GLY A 449 11.36 24.39 -11.24
N TYR A 450 12.31 25.06 -10.58
CA TYR A 450 12.40 26.52 -10.63
C TYR A 450 13.26 26.94 -11.85
N GLU A 451 12.60 27.48 -12.89
CA GLU A 451 13.25 27.71 -14.18
C GLU A 451 13.80 29.14 -14.36
N PHE A 452 13.74 30.02 -13.34
CA PHE A 452 14.29 31.39 -13.42
C PHE A 452 13.79 32.22 -14.62
N GLY A 453 12.59 31.92 -15.13
CA GLY A 453 12.02 32.54 -16.34
C GLY A 453 12.64 32.06 -17.65
N PHE A 454 13.47 31.02 -17.62
CA PHE A 454 13.88 30.27 -18.80
C PHE A 454 12.68 29.51 -19.36
N GLU A 455 12.48 29.55 -20.68
CA GLU A 455 11.37 28.85 -21.33
C GLU A 455 11.87 27.58 -22.01
N ASN A 456 11.22 26.45 -21.74
CA ASN A 456 11.42 25.15 -22.40
C ASN A 456 12.81 24.53 -22.14
N LEU A 457 13.04 24.04 -20.93
CA LEU A 457 14.19 23.20 -20.67
C LEU A 457 14.11 21.89 -21.48
N PRO A 458 15.24 21.39 -22.01
CA PRO A 458 15.26 20.09 -22.67
C PRO A 458 14.83 18.97 -21.72
N THR A 459 14.06 18.04 -22.24
CA THR A 459 13.44 16.94 -21.48
C THR A 459 13.76 15.58 -22.12
N SER A 460 13.83 14.54 -21.30
CA SER A 460 13.96 13.13 -21.69
C SER A 460 12.65 12.58 -22.27
N ALA A 461 12.71 11.38 -22.86
CA ALA A 461 11.59 10.85 -23.65
C ALA A 461 10.54 10.10 -22.81
N HIS A 462 10.91 9.50 -21.67
CA HIS A 462 10.05 8.53 -20.96
C HIS A 462 8.66 9.07 -20.64
N GLY A 463 8.54 10.25 -20.04
CA GLY A 463 7.25 10.90 -19.75
C GLY A 463 6.38 11.23 -20.98
N ARG A 464 6.94 11.16 -22.20
CA ARG A 464 6.25 11.49 -23.45
C ARG A 464 5.99 10.29 -24.36
N VAL A 465 6.73 9.20 -24.19
CA VAL A 465 6.67 8.03 -25.10
C VAL A 465 6.21 6.75 -24.42
N ILE A 466 6.18 6.72 -23.09
CA ILE A 466 5.70 5.59 -22.31
C ILE A 466 4.28 5.90 -21.84
N ASP A 467 3.31 5.14 -22.37
CA ASP A 467 1.93 5.19 -21.90
C ASP A 467 1.86 4.72 -20.44
N ASP A 468 0.96 5.31 -19.65
CA ASP A 468 0.78 5.02 -18.21
C ASP A 468 2.04 5.13 -17.34
N THR A 469 3.13 5.73 -17.85
CA THR A 469 4.36 6.15 -17.14
C THR A 469 4.86 5.23 -16.02
N CYS A 470 4.49 5.49 -14.76
CA CYS A 470 4.99 4.77 -13.58
C CYS A 470 4.66 3.27 -13.64
N THR A 471 3.41 2.92 -13.95
CA THR A 471 2.94 1.52 -13.95
C THR A 471 3.59 0.67 -15.04
N TYR A 472 3.97 1.26 -16.18
CA TYR A 472 4.69 0.53 -17.24
C TYR A 472 6.04 -0.03 -16.76
N CYS A 473 6.77 0.72 -15.94
CA CYS A 473 8.06 0.29 -15.39
C CYS A 473 7.88 -0.48 -14.08
N HIS A 474 7.24 0.14 -13.08
CA HIS A 474 7.21 -0.37 -11.71
C HIS A 474 6.24 -1.54 -11.53
N MET A 475 5.19 -1.62 -12.36
CA MET A 475 4.22 -2.72 -12.34
C MET A 475 4.38 -3.63 -13.56
N ALA A 476 5.54 -3.60 -14.23
CA ALA A 476 5.87 -4.57 -15.26
C ALA A 476 5.70 -6.00 -14.73
N ASN A 477 5.40 -6.96 -15.62
CA ASN A 477 5.26 -8.35 -15.19
C ASN A 477 6.51 -8.83 -14.46
N THR A 478 6.29 -9.49 -13.33
CA THR A 478 7.38 -10.16 -12.60
C THR A 478 7.94 -11.32 -13.45
N PRO A 479 9.24 -11.69 -13.29
CA PRO A 479 9.81 -12.85 -13.96
C PRO A 479 8.97 -14.12 -13.74
N PRO A 480 8.98 -15.09 -14.67
CA PRO A 480 8.28 -16.37 -14.50
C PRO A 480 8.72 -17.14 -13.24
N SER A 481 7.83 -18.02 -12.75
CA SER A 481 8.14 -18.88 -11.60
C SER A 481 9.41 -19.70 -11.84
N GLY A 482 10.31 -19.68 -10.86
CA GLY A 482 11.61 -20.34 -10.91
C GLY A 482 12.75 -19.51 -11.52
N GLU A 483 12.46 -18.29 -12.02
CA GLU A 483 13.47 -17.34 -12.48
C GLU A 483 13.87 -16.34 -11.38
N PRO A 484 15.10 -15.80 -11.38
CA PRO A 484 15.54 -14.82 -10.40
C PRO A 484 14.65 -13.57 -10.40
N GLY A 485 14.26 -13.09 -9.21
CA GLY A 485 13.41 -11.91 -9.05
C GLY A 485 11.90 -12.17 -9.19
N HIS A 486 11.47 -13.41 -9.42
CA HIS A 486 10.04 -13.77 -9.41
C HIS A 486 9.37 -13.33 -8.09
N ASN A 487 8.30 -12.56 -8.18
CA ASN A 487 7.58 -11.91 -7.07
C ASN A 487 8.41 -10.97 -6.18
N GLU A 488 9.63 -10.62 -6.58
CA GLU A 488 10.51 -9.69 -5.86
C GLU A 488 10.73 -8.37 -6.62
N ILE A 489 10.40 -8.34 -7.92
CA ILE A 489 10.40 -7.15 -8.79
C ILE A 489 9.16 -7.12 -9.67
N GLY A 490 8.75 -5.93 -10.11
CA GLY A 490 7.55 -5.70 -10.92
C GLY A 490 6.24 -5.98 -10.17
N GLY A 491 5.12 -6.00 -10.89
CA GLY A 491 3.79 -6.23 -10.34
C GLY A 491 3.48 -5.32 -9.15
N HIS A 492 2.93 -5.91 -8.08
CA HIS A 492 2.58 -5.17 -6.85
C HIS A 492 3.74 -5.06 -5.84
N THR A 493 4.95 -5.49 -6.21
CA THR A 493 6.17 -5.13 -5.45
C THR A 493 6.55 -3.68 -5.67
N PHE A 494 6.17 -3.13 -6.85
CA PHE A 494 6.59 -1.84 -7.40
C PHE A 494 8.11 -1.68 -7.55
N ALA A 495 8.87 -2.74 -7.31
CA ALA A 495 10.32 -2.71 -7.22
C ALA A 495 10.96 -2.92 -8.59
N MET A 496 11.96 -2.10 -8.90
CA MET A 496 12.76 -2.23 -10.13
C MET A 496 14.00 -3.09 -9.93
N THR A 497 14.34 -3.39 -8.67
CA THR A 497 15.48 -4.21 -8.26
C THR A 497 15.10 -5.06 -7.06
N THR A 498 15.65 -6.27 -6.94
CA THR A 498 15.53 -7.07 -5.73
C THR A 498 16.12 -6.34 -4.52
N ALA A 499 15.70 -6.70 -3.31
CA ALA A 499 16.16 -6.02 -2.08
C ALA A 499 17.68 -6.06 -1.87
N ASP A 500 18.35 -7.10 -2.38
CA ASP A 500 19.82 -7.23 -2.36
C ASP A 500 20.52 -6.54 -3.55
N GLY A 501 19.76 -5.99 -4.49
CA GLY A 501 20.23 -5.35 -5.72
C GLY A 501 20.82 -6.31 -6.76
N ALA A 502 20.64 -7.62 -6.60
CA ALA A 502 21.25 -8.61 -7.48
C ALA A 502 20.54 -8.77 -8.84
N VAL A 503 19.24 -8.50 -8.90
CA VAL A 503 18.42 -8.64 -10.11
C VAL A 503 17.67 -7.33 -10.37
N ILE A 504 17.56 -6.97 -11.64
CA ILE A 504 16.82 -5.79 -12.11
C ILE A 504 15.68 -6.21 -13.04
N ALA A 505 14.63 -5.39 -13.12
CA ALA A 505 13.55 -5.53 -14.09
C ALA A 505 13.99 -5.09 -15.51
N ALA A 506 15.04 -5.72 -16.06
CA ALA A 506 15.63 -5.34 -17.35
C ALA A 506 14.63 -5.40 -18.53
N GLU A 507 13.67 -6.32 -18.48
CA GLU A 507 12.74 -6.58 -19.59
C GLU A 507 11.92 -5.35 -19.96
N THR A 508 11.47 -4.55 -18.99
CA THR A 508 10.70 -3.30 -19.23
C THR A 508 11.50 -2.29 -20.05
N CYS A 509 12.84 -2.32 -19.99
CA CYS A 509 13.69 -1.43 -20.75
C CYS A 509 13.93 -1.95 -22.18
N THR A 510 13.93 -3.27 -22.38
CA THR A 510 14.49 -3.90 -23.59
C THR A 510 13.70 -3.65 -24.87
N GLU A 511 12.45 -3.20 -24.78
CA GLU A 511 11.66 -2.79 -25.95
C GLU A 511 12.31 -1.62 -26.71
N CYS A 512 12.92 -0.68 -25.98
CA CYS A 512 13.62 0.47 -26.53
C CYS A 512 15.15 0.38 -26.36
N HIS A 513 15.61 -0.19 -25.24
CA HIS A 513 17.01 -0.30 -24.82
C HIS A 513 17.49 -1.75 -24.85
N THR A 514 17.59 -2.33 -26.05
CA THR A 514 17.99 -3.75 -26.28
C THR A 514 19.33 -4.20 -25.70
N TYR A 515 20.10 -3.28 -25.11
CA TYR A 515 21.42 -3.53 -24.50
C TYR A 515 21.37 -3.58 -22.96
N VAL A 516 20.23 -3.29 -22.34
CA VAL A 516 20.04 -3.42 -20.88
C VAL A 516 20.00 -4.90 -20.53
N THR A 517 20.79 -5.28 -19.53
CA THR A 517 20.90 -6.69 -19.12
C THR A 517 20.88 -6.86 -17.61
N ASP A 518 21.74 -6.15 -16.87
CA ASP A 518 21.92 -6.34 -15.43
C ASP A 518 22.17 -5.06 -14.62
N SER A 519 22.15 -3.89 -15.26
CA SER A 519 22.31 -2.60 -14.58
C SER A 519 21.51 -1.47 -15.24
N TYR A 520 21.13 -0.49 -14.43
CA TYR A 520 20.60 0.81 -14.86
C TYR A 520 21.68 1.89 -15.00
N ASP A 521 22.96 1.52 -14.90
CA ASP A 521 24.11 2.41 -15.06
C ASP A 521 24.33 2.75 -16.55
N PHE A 522 23.46 3.60 -17.10
CA PHE A 522 23.57 4.07 -18.47
C PHE A 522 24.68 5.10 -18.59
N GLU A 523 25.65 4.88 -19.50
CA GLU A 523 26.63 5.89 -19.88
C GLU A 523 25.91 7.14 -20.41
N ALA A 524 26.28 8.29 -19.87
CA ALA A 524 25.75 9.57 -20.30
C ALA A 524 26.21 9.87 -21.72
N ILE A 525 25.40 10.66 -22.43
CA ILE A 525 25.74 11.01 -23.81
C ILE A 525 26.86 12.06 -23.89
N ARG A 526 27.13 12.78 -22.79
CA ARG A 526 28.06 13.91 -22.68
C ARG A 526 28.51 14.10 -21.23
N ASP A 527 29.64 14.78 -21.10
CA ASP A 527 30.19 15.35 -19.86
C ASP A 527 29.33 16.56 -19.47
N TRP A 528 28.42 16.36 -18.52
CA TRP A 528 27.43 17.34 -18.08
C TRP A 528 27.91 18.15 -16.88
N ASP A 529 28.81 17.62 -16.06
CA ASP A 529 29.37 18.31 -14.90
C ASP A 529 30.71 19.03 -15.18
N GLY A 530 31.37 18.71 -16.29
CA GLY A 530 32.58 19.36 -16.77
C GLY A 530 33.87 18.82 -16.17
N ASP A 531 33.85 17.64 -15.55
CA ASP A 531 35.04 17.04 -14.92
C ASP A 531 36.06 16.47 -15.94
N GLY A 532 35.67 16.40 -17.22
CA GLY A 532 36.48 15.92 -18.34
C GLY A 532 36.31 14.43 -18.65
N ALA A 533 35.42 13.72 -17.96
CA ALA A 533 35.01 12.36 -18.24
C ALA A 533 33.56 12.33 -18.75
N ILE A 534 33.20 11.24 -19.44
CA ILE A 534 31.80 10.90 -19.68
C ILE A 534 31.56 9.68 -18.82
N GLU A 535 30.68 9.83 -17.82
CA GLU A 535 30.39 8.79 -16.83
C GLU A 535 28.96 8.25 -17.00
N THR A 536 28.43 7.56 -15.98
CA THR A 536 27.01 7.17 -15.95
C THR A 536 26.11 8.40 -15.74
N ASN A 537 24.88 8.37 -16.21
CA ASN A 537 23.90 9.46 -16.00
C ASN A 537 23.79 9.88 -14.52
N ASP A 538 23.78 8.93 -13.59
CA ASP A 538 23.71 9.24 -12.15
C ASP A 538 24.97 9.92 -11.62
N ALA A 539 26.15 9.52 -12.10
CA ALA A 539 27.42 10.15 -11.75
C ALA A 539 27.50 11.60 -12.26
N GLU A 540 27.10 11.83 -13.52
CA GLU A 540 27.02 13.17 -14.11
C GLU A 540 26.05 14.09 -13.36
N LEU A 541 24.87 13.58 -12.97
CA LEU A 541 23.93 14.32 -12.12
C LEU A 541 24.52 14.60 -10.74
N GLN A 542 25.19 13.61 -10.14
CA GLN A 542 25.81 13.75 -8.84
C GLN A 542 26.91 14.82 -8.85
N GLY A 543 27.78 14.82 -9.86
CA GLY A 543 28.81 15.85 -10.03
C GLY A 543 28.23 17.24 -10.20
N LEU A 544 27.16 17.39 -10.99
CA LEU A 544 26.42 18.66 -11.11
C LEU A 544 25.80 19.12 -9.78
N ARG A 545 25.18 18.21 -9.02
CA ARG A 545 24.64 18.53 -7.69
C ARG A 545 25.74 18.97 -6.75
N GLU A 546 26.90 18.30 -6.75
CA GLU A 546 28.06 18.66 -5.93
C GLU A 546 28.61 20.06 -6.29
N LEU A 547 28.74 20.38 -7.57
CA LEU A 547 29.16 21.70 -8.03
C LEU A 547 28.16 22.79 -7.62
N LEU A 548 26.86 22.53 -7.81
CA LEU A 548 25.81 23.45 -7.38
C LEU A 548 25.79 23.63 -5.86
N LEU A 549 26.02 22.56 -5.09
CA LEU A 549 26.07 22.62 -3.64
C LEU A 549 27.22 23.49 -3.13
N VAL A 550 28.38 23.43 -3.80
CA VAL A 550 29.50 24.35 -3.53
C VAL A 550 29.10 25.79 -3.83
N ALA A 551 28.46 26.07 -4.97
CA ALA A 551 27.99 27.41 -5.30
C ALA A 551 26.93 27.94 -4.30
N ILE A 552 26.02 27.07 -3.84
CA ILE A 552 25.03 27.37 -2.78
C ILE A 552 25.75 27.71 -1.46
N ALA A 553 26.79 26.96 -1.10
CA ALA A 553 27.59 27.23 0.09
C ALA A 553 28.36 28.55 -0.01
N ASP A 554 28.92 28.87 -1.17
CA ASP A 554 29.60 30.14 -1.44
C ASP A 554 28.64 31.34 -1.39
N ALA A 555 27.35 31.12 -1.69
CA ALA A 555 26.27 32.09 -1.48
C ALA A 555 25.86 32.24 0.00
N GLY A 556 26.47 31.50 0.91
CA GLY A 556 26.31 31.62 2.36
C GLY A 556 25.28 30.66 2.97
N VAL A 557 24.77 29.67 2.23
CA VAL A 557 23.82 28.68 2.74
C VAL A 557 24.56 27.46 3.30
N GLU A 558 24.29 27.11 4.55
CA GLU A 558 24.87 25.92 5.20
C GLU A 558 23.99 24.69 4.94
N THR A 559 24.61 23.55 4.63
CA THR A 559 23.94 22.25 4.52
C THR A 559 23.86 21.54 5.86
N LEU A 560 22.76 20.81 6.09
CA LEU A 560 22.49 20.08 7.33
C LEU A 560 22.19 18.62 7.01
N ASP A 561 22.57 17.71 7.91
CA ASP A 561 22.35 16.25 7.75
C ASP A 561 20.86 15.85 7.85
N SER A 562 20.02 16.73 8.40
CA SER A 562 18.59 16.49 8.61
C SER A 562 17.78 17.76 8.34
N HIS A 563 16.45 17.62 8.26
CA HIS A 563 15.52 18.74 8.18
C HIS A 563 15.94 19.89 9.13
N PRO A 564 15.98 21.15 8.66
CA PRO A 564 15.49 21.66 7.37
C PRO A 564 16.43 21.47 6.17
N TYR A 565 17.49 20.67 6.29
CA TYR A 565 18.50 20.36 5.25
C TYR A 565 19.39 21.54 4.83
N TYR A 566 18.89 22.77 4.95
CA TYR A 566 19.63 24.00 4.67
C TYR A 566 19.37 25.04 5.74
N ARG A 567 20.40 25.81 6.09
CA ARG A 567 20.32 27.00 6.93
C ARG A 567 20.75 28.21 6.11
N PHE A 568 19.82 29.14 5.95
CA PHE A 568 20.05 30.39 5.23
C PHE A 568 20.56 31.49 6.16
N PRO A 569 21.34 32.47 5.64
CA PRO A 569 21.70 33.67 6.38
C PRO A 569 20.46 34.44 6.86
N GLU A 570 20.57 35.11 8.02
CA GLU A 570 19.49 35.95 8.53
C GLU A 570 19.14 37.06 7.53
N GLY A 571 17.84 37.22 7.23
CA GLY A 571 17.35 38.22 6.28
C GLY A 571 17.53 37.86 4.81
N MET A 572 17.86 36.60 4.48
CA MET A 572 17.97 36.15 3.09
C MET A 572 16.61 36.20 2.38
N THR A 573 16.55 36.89 1.24
CA THR A 573 15.34 37.04 0.41
C THR A 573 15.61 36.89 -1.09
N ASP A 574 16.78 36.41 -1.48
CA ASP A 574 17.15 36.32 -2.89
C ASP A 574 16.52 35.06 -3.53
N PRO A 575 15.57 35.21 -4.47
CA PRO A 575 14.92 34.07 -5.12
C PRO A 575 15.91 33.21 -5.90
N VAL A 576 17.05 33.76 -6.33
CA VAL A 576 18.06 32.97 -7.06
C VAL A 576 18.65 31.89 -6.16
N ILE A 577 18.96 32.23 -4.91
CA ILE A 577 19.53 31.30 -3.93
C ILE A 577 18.49 30.24 -3.54
N TYR A 578 17.25 30.65 -3.27
CA TYR A 578 16.19 29.70 -2.93
C TYR A 578 15.84 28.78 -4.11
N GLY A 579 15.81 29.31 -5.33
CA GLY A 579 15.60 28.53 -6.56
C GLY A 579 16.71 27.50 -6.81
N ALA A 580 17.96 27.87 -6.56
CA ALA A 580 19.10 26.94 -6.65
C ALA A 580 19.00 25.81 -5.61
N VAL A 581 18.66 26.13 -4.35
CA VAL A 581 18.43 25.13 -3.30
C VAL A 581 17.23 24.23 -3.63
N TRP A 582 16.15 24.81 -4.16
CA TRP A 582 14.98 24.07 -4.62
C TRP A 582 15.37 23.05 -5.69
N ASN A 583 16.03 23.46 -6.79
CA ASN A 583 16.42 22.56 -7.86
C ASN A 583 17.44 21.50 -7.42
N HIS A 584 18.39 21.86 -6.55
CA HIS A 584 19.30 20.89 -5.96
C HIS A 584 18.52 19.76 -5.28
N LYS A 585 17.58 20.09 -4.38
CA LYS A 585 16.72 19.09 -3.71
C LYS A 585 15.74 18.39 -4.63
N PHE A 586 15.15 19.11 -5.58
CA PHE A 586 14.17 18.58 -6.52
C PHE A 586 14.76 17.43 -7.34
N THR A 587 16.04 17.54 -7.69
CA THR A 587 16.74 16.51 -8.44
C THR A 587 17.28 15.40 -7.54
N GLU A 588 17.13 15.38 -6.23
CA GLU A 588 17.64 14.27 -5.39
C GLU A 588 16.77 12.99 -5.46
N ASP A 589 15.69 12.99 -6.24
CA ASP A 589 14.88 11.79 -6.48
C ASP A 589 15.77 10.63 -6.97
N PRO A 590 15.70 9.44 -6.35
CA PRO A 590 16.65 8.35 -6.60
C PRO A 590 16.67 7.87 -8.06
N ALA A 591 15.60 8.08 -8.81
CA ALA A 591 15.48 7.67 -10.20
C ALA A 591 15.50 8.87 -11.16
N THR A 592 16.02 10.03 -10.74
CA THR A 592 16.07 11.27 -11.56
C THR A 592 16.65 11.04 -12.96
N ALA A 593 17.71 10.24 -13.10
CA ALA A 593 18.30 9.95 -14.40
C ALA A 593 17.29 9.24 -15.34
N VAL A 594 16.50 8.31 -14.82
CA VAL A 594 15.49 7.58 -15.60
C VAL A 594 14.23 8.43 -15.77
N HIS A 595 13.75 9.07 -14.71
CA HIS A 595 12.56 9.91 -14.75
C HIS A 595 12.72 11.06 -15.74
N ASN A 596 13.78 11.87 -15.59
CA ASN A 596 14.06 12.95 -16.54
C ASN A 596 15.49 13.52 -16.50
N MET A 597 16.47 12.75 -16.98
CA MET A 597 17.87 13.19 -17.07
C MET A 597 18.06 14.60 -17.65
N ARG A 598 17.50 14.88 -18.83
CA ARG A 598 17.77 16.14 -19.54
C ARG A 598 17.18 17.34 -18.80
N TYR A 599 15.98 17.18 -18.23
CA TYR A 599 15.34 18.25 -17.47
C TYR A 599 16.12 18.54 -16.19
N ALA A 600 16.54 17.51 -15.47
CA ALA A 600 17.36 17.65 -14.26
C ALA A 600 18.71 18.31 -14.53
N VAL A 601 19.45 17.89 -15.58
CA VAL A 601 20.69 18.55 -16.01
C VAL A 601 20.43 20.03 -16.34
N GLY A 602 19.35 20.31 -17.07
CA GLY A 602 18.94 21.67 -17.40
C GLY A 602 18.72 22.53 -16.17
N LEU A 603 17.94 22.05 -15.20
CA LEU A 603 17.69 22.74 -13.94
C LEU A 603 18.98 23.01 -13.17
N LEU A 604 19.87 22.02 -13.04
CA LEU A 604 21.12 22.15 -12.28
C LEU A 604 22.11 23.13 -12.93
N GLN A 605 22.31 23.02 -14.25
CA GLN A 605 23.18 23.94 -14.99
C GLN A 605 22.62 25.37 -14.98
N LEU A 606 21.30 25.52 -15.09
CA LEU A 606 20.64 26.82 -15.02
C LEU A 606 20.80 27.43 -13.62
N SER A 607 20.54 26.66 -12.56
CA SER A 607 20.74 27.11 -11.19
C SER A 607 22.17 27.54 -10.92
N TYR A 608 23.17 26.79 -11.41
CA TYR A 608 24.57 27.16 -11.29
C TYR A 608 24.86 28.49 -11.99
N ARG A 609 24.34 28.67 -13.22
CA ARG A 609 24.53 29.88 -14.01
C ARG A 609 23.91 31.10 -13.37
N GLU A 610 22.67 31.01 -12.92
CA GLU A 610 21.98 32.14 -12.29
C GLU A 610 22.64 32.51 -10.96
N LEU A 611 23.14 31.52 -10.20
CA LEU A 611 23.77 31.76 -8.91
C LEU A 611 25.19 32.34 -9.02
N THR A 612 25.97 31.92 -10.02
CA THR A 612 27.40 32.31 -10.16
C THR A 612 27.64 33.39 -11.23
N GLY A 613 26.72 33.55 -12.17
CA GLY A 613 26.88 34.38 -13.37
C GLY A 613 27.69 33.74 -14.50
N GLU A 614 28.11 32.48 -14.36
CA GLU A 614 28.91 31.75 -15.35
C GLU A 614 28.32 30.36 -15.60
N ASP A 615 28.45 29.84 -16.83
CA ASP A 615 28.10 28.45 -17.12
C ASP A 615 28.98 27.47 -16.32
N VAL A 616 28.50 26.23 -16.11
CA VAL A 616 29.29 25.17 -15.45
C VAL A 616 30.62 24.98 -16.18
N PRO A 617 31.78 25.19 -15.51
CA PRO A 617 33.08 25.18 -16.19
C PRO A 617 33.39 23.82 -16.81
N GLY A 618 33.73 23.78 -18.09
CA GLY A 618 34.14 22.55 -18.79
C GLY A 618 32.99 21.67 -19.26
N ALA A 619 31.78 21.85 -18.71
CA ALA A 619 30.60 21.06 -19.02
C ALA A 619 30.07 21.31 -20.43
N THR A 620 29.38 20.31 -20.96
CA THR A 620 28.49 20.52 -22.10
C THR A 620 27.20 21.17 -21.62
N ILE A 621 26.90 22.38 -22.09
CA ILE A 621 25.70 23.12 -21.64
C ILE A 621 24.47 22.71 -22.44
N ILE A 622 23.45 22.20 -21.73
CA ILE A 622 22.19 21.72 -22.33
C ILE A 622 21.21 22.85 -22.65
N LEU A 623 21.37 24.02 -22.02
CA LEU A 623 20.45 25.17 -22.07
C LEU A 623 20.30 25.82 -23.46
N GLY A 624 20.96 25.31 -24.50
CA GLY A 624 20.87 25.81 -25.87
C GLY A 624 20.36 24.79 -26.88
N GLU A 625 19.88 23.63 -26.41
CA GLU A 625 19.44 22.50 -27.25
C GLU A 625 17.97 22.54 -27.67
#